data_AF-D0CBF1-F1
#
_entry.id   AF-D0CBF1-F1
#
_cell.length_a   1.000
_cell.length_b   1.000
_cell.length_c   1.000
_cell.angle_alpha   90.00
_cell.angle_beta   90.00
_cell.angle_gamma   90.00
#
_symmetry.space_group_name_H-M   'P 1'
#
loop_
_entity.id
_entity.type
_entity.pdbx_description
1 polymer ?
#
loop_
_entity_poly.entity_id
_entity_poly.type
_entity_poly.pdbx_seq_one_letter_code
_entity_poly.pdbx_strand_id
1 'polypeptide(L)'
;MYQNLLISIVSGTVIAIVSSYLTSIWTMKKFYTEKWWDRKEQAYTEIINALYDMIQFYKVYKEDYGQDDFISDERATDLRQKYSDGIRKLYRATDLATLYVSEEAVNVLVKLRNREILDQRSNPLWEVYELEYKYYNQSLTQLLIIAKKDLKK
;
A
#
# COMPACT_ATOMS: atom_id res chain seq x y z
N MET A 1 -61.96 -21.35 -8.76
CA MET A 1 -60.68 -21.89 -9.28
C MET A 1 -59.79 -20.79 -9.88
N TYR A 2 -60.28 -19.93 -10.79
CA TYR A 2 -59.48 -18.85 -11.39
C TYR A 2 -59.04 -17.70 -10.45
N GLN A 3 -59.82 -17.36 -9.42
CA GLN A 3 -59.46 -16.31 -8.45
C GLN A 3 -58.20 -16.65 -7.64
N ASN A 4 -58.05 -17.89 -7.18
CA ASN A 4 -56.87 -18.32 -6.42
C ASN A 4 -55.60 -18.35 -7.29
N LEU A 5 -55.75 -18.66 -8.58
CA LEU A 5 -54.68 -18.61 -9.58
C LEU A 5 -54.18 -17.17 -9.82
N LEU A 6 -55.11 -16.23 -9.99
CA LEU A 6 -54.77 -14.80 -10.16
C LEU A 6 -54.05 -14.21 -8.95
N ILE A 7 -54.51 -14.51 -7.72
CA ILE A 7 -53.87 -14.03 -6.49
C ILE A 7 -52.45 -14.60 -6.34
N SER A 8 -52.25 -15.87 -6.68
CA SER A 8 -50.93 -16.52 -6.64
C SER A 8 -49.94 -15.91 -7.66
N ILE A 9 -50.40 -15.64 -8.89
CA ILE A 9 -49.57 -15.03 -9.94
C ILE A 9 -49.19 -13.58 -9.57
N VAL A 10 -50.15 -12.79 -9.09
CA VAL A 10 -49.90 -11.39 -8.70
C VAL A 10 -48.96 -11.32 -7.50
N SER A 11 -49.20 -12.13 -6.46
CA SER A 11 -48.33 -12.16 -5.27
C SER A 11 -46.91 -12.65 -5.61
N GLY A 12 -46.77 -13.69 -6.44
CA GLY A 12 -45.47 -14.16 -6.92
C GLY A 12 -44.72 -13.10 -7.73
N THR A 13 -45.43 -12.34 -8.57
CA THR A 13 -44.83 -11.26 -9.38
C THR A 13 -44.34 -10.11 -8.49
N VAL A 14 -45.14 -9.70 -7.50
CA VAL A 14 -44.74 -8.66 -6.54
C VAL A 14 -43.52 -9.08 -5.74
N ILE A 15 -43.49 -10.33 -5.26
CA ILE A 15 -42.34 -10.89 -4.53
C ILE A 15 -41.09 -10.92 -5.43
N ALA A 16 -41.23 -11.31 -6.71
CA ALA A 16 -40.13 -11.33 -7.66
C ALA A 16 -39.56 -9.93 -7.94
N ILE A 17 -40.43 -8.92 -8.08
CA ILE A 17 -40.02 -7.53 -8.31
C ILE A 17 -39.28 -6.98 -7.09
N VAL A 18 -39.85 -7.16 -5.89
CA VAL A 18 -39.25 -6.66 -4.63
C VAL A 18 -37.92 -7.35 -4.35
N SER A 19 -37.86 -8.68 -4.49
CA SER A 19 -36.63 -9.44 -4.25
C SER A 19 -35.53 -9.09 -5.26
N SER A 20 -35.86 -8.93 -6.54
CA SER A 20 -34.90 -8.48 -7.57
C SER A 20 -34.36 -7.09 -7.28
N TYR A 21 -35.22 -6.16 -6.84
CA TYR A 21 -34.81 -4.80 -6.49
C TYR A 21 -33.86 -4.78 -5.28
N LEU A 22 -34.20 -5.49 -4.21
CA LEU A 22 -33.34 -5.61 -3.02
C LEU A 22 -32.00 -6.27 -3.34
N THR A 23 -32.04 -7.35 -4.12
CA THR A 23 -30.83 -8.06 -4.55
C THR A 23 -29.92 -7.15 -5.37
N SER A 24 -30.48 -6.34 -6.28
CA SER A 24 -29.71 -5.39 -7.07
C SER A 24 -28.99 -4.36 -6.20
N ILE A 25 -29.68 -3.78 -5.21
CA ILE A 25 -29.08 -2.82 -4.27
C ILE A 25 -27.96 -3.47 -3.46
N TRP A 26 -28.18 -4.68 -2.94
CA TRP A 26 -27.18 -5.38 -2.14
C TRP A 26 -25.95 -5.78 -2.96
N THR A 27 -26.18 -6.26 -4.18
CA THR A 27 -25.10 -6.60 -5.11
C THR A 27 -24.25 -5.37 -5.41
N MET A 28 -24.89 -4.23 -5.65
CA MET A 28 -24.18 -2.99 -5.94
C MET A 28 -23.38 -2.50 -4.73
N LYS A 29 -23.96 -2.52 -3.53
CA LYS A 29 -23.24 -2.19 -2.28
C LYS A 29 -22.05 -3.11 -2.04
N LYS A 30 -22.22 -4.41 -2.26
CA LYS A 30 -21.15 -5.41 -2.14
C LYS A 30 -20.02 -5.10 -3.13
N PHE A 31 -20.34 -4.86 -4.39
CA PHE A 31 -19.35 -4.52 -5.42
C PHE A 31 -18.54 -3.26 -5.08
N TYR A 32 -19.18 -2.20 -4.60
CA TYR A 32 -18.45 -1.00 -4.16
C TYR A 32 -17.54 -1.27 -2.96
N THR A 33 -17.97 -2.12 -2.04
CA THR A 33 -17.17 -2.51 -0.87
C THR A 33 -15.96 -3.34 -1.27
N GLU A 34 -16.14 -4.32 -2.17
CA GLU A 34 -15.05 -5.13 -2.72
C GLU A 34 -14.05 -4.25 -3.49
N LYS A 35 -14.54 -3.39 -4.38
CA LYS A 35 -13.68 -2.46 -5.13
C LYS A 35 -12.94 -1.48 -4.24
N TRP A 36 -13.53 -1.07 -3.11
CA TRP A 36 -12.84 -0.26 -2.11
C TRP A 36 -11.72 -1.04 -1.43
N TRP A 37 -11.99 -2.30 -1.10
CA TRP A 37 -11.01 -3.20 -0.49
C TRP A 37 -9.83 -3.47 -1.43
N ASP A 38 -10.08 -3.74 -2.70
CA ASP A 38 -9.05 -3.92 -3.73
C ASP A 38 -8.14 -2.69 -3.86
N ARG A 39 -8.72 -1.49 -3.87
CA ARG A 39 -7.95 -0.23 -3.94
C ARG A 39 -7.09 -0.01 -2.71
N LYS A 40 -7.59 -0.36 -1.53
CA LYS A 40 -6.84 -0.30 -0.27
C LYS A 40 -5.67 -1.28 -0.28
N GLU A 41 -5.89 -2.53 -0.69
CA GLU A 41 -4.84 -3.54 -0.84
C GLU A 41 -3.77 -3.08 -1.83
N GLN A 42 -4.19 -2.57 -2.98
CA GLN A 42 -3.28 -2.06 -4.00
C GLN A 42 -2.42 -0.90 -3.45
N ALA A 43 -3.02 0.06 -2.76
CA ALA A 43 -2.29 1.19 -2.17
C ALA A 43 -1.22 0.72 -1.17
N TYR A 44 -1.57 -0.21 -0.27
CA TYR A 44 -0.60 -0.78 0.66
C TYR A 44 0.52 -1.54 -0.06
N THR A 45 0.18 -2.32 -1.07
CA THR A 45 1.15 -3.10 -1.86
C THR A 45 2.16 -2.18 -2.55
N GLU A 46 1.69 -1.10 -3.18
CA GLU A 46 2.56 -0.11 -3.84
C GLU A 46 3.50 0.57 -2.85
N ILE A 47 3.01 0.99 -1.69
CA ILE A 47 3.82 1.61 -0.62
C ILE A 47 4.89 0.63 -0.11
N ILE A 48 4.47 -0.60 0.22
CA ILE A 48 5.35 -1.62 0.80
C ILE A 48 6.45 -1.99 -0.20
N ASN A 49 6.11 -2.21 -1.47
CA ASN A 49 7.10 -2.52 -2.51
C ASN A 49 8.11 -1.39 -2.70
N ALA A 50 7.64 -0.13 -2.72
CA ALA A 50 8.53 1.02 -2.80
C ALA A 50 9.50 1.09 -1.61
N LEU A 51 9.02 0.82 -0.39
CA LEU A 51 9.88 0.76 0.80
C LEU A 51 10.89 -0.39 0.72
N TYR A 52 10.50 -1.56 0.20
CA TYR A 52 11.43 -2.67 0.00
C TYR A 52 12.56 -2.31 -0.96
N ASP A 53 12.25 -1.69 -2.10
CA ASP A 53 13.27 -1.23 -3.06
C ASP A 53 14.27 -0.28 -2.38
N MET A 54 13.77 0.61 -1.51
CA MET A 54 14.60 1.56 -0.78
C MET A 54 15.44 0.92 0.33
N ILE A 55 14.86 -0.02 1.08
CA ILE A 55 15.56 -0.79 2.11
C ILE A 55 16.69 -1.62 1.50
N GLN A 56 16.44 -2.26 0.36
CA GLN A 56 17.45 -3.09 -0.32
C GLN A 56 18.66 -2.27 -0.74
N PHE A 57 18.44 -1.06 -1.25
CA PHE A 57 19.52 -0.13 -1.56
C PHE A 57 20.40 0.13 -0.33
N TYR A 58 19.80 0.63 0.76
CA TYR A 58 20.59 0.98 1.95
C TYR A 58 21.15 -0.22 2.70
N LYS A 59 20.50 -1.39 2.61
CA LYS A 59 21.00 -2.63 3.21
C LYS A 59 22.33 -3.04 2.57
N VAL A 60 22.36 -3.14 1.24
CA VAL A 60 23.57 -3.50 0.50
C VAL A 60 24.69 -2.50 0.79
N TYR A 61 24.38 -1.21 0.68
CA TYR A 61 25.41 -0.18 0.88
C TYR A 61 25.89 -0.05 2.32
N LYS A 62 25.06 -0.42 3.30
CA LYS A 62 25.45 -0.52 4.71
C LYS A 62 26.35 -1.74 4.96
N GLU A 63 25.95 -2.92 4.47
CA GLU A 63 26.61 -4.19 4.76
C GLU A 63 27.99 -4.30 4.11
N ASP A 64 28.10 -3.79 2.88
CA ASP A 64 29.33 -3.97 2.09
C ASP A 64 30.32 -2.79 2.29
N TYR A 65 29.95 -1.72 3.02
CA TYR A 65 30.71 -0.47 3.07
C TYR A 65 32.18 -0.70 3.45
N GLY A 66 33.09 -0.25 2.59
CA GLY A 66 34.54 -0.33 2.82
C GLY A 66 35.18 -1.67 2.40
N GLN A 67 34.45 -2.55 1.71
CA GLN A 67 35.03 -3.75 1.10
C GLN A 67 35.64 -3.45 -0.28
N ASP A 68 36.79 -4.07 -0.59
CA ASP A 68 37.55 -3.89 -1.84
C ASP A 68 36.80 -4.37 -3.10
N ASP A 69 35.67 -5.09 -2.94
CA ASP A 69 34.82 -5.63 -4.01
C ASP A 69 33.32 -5.35 -3.73
N PHE A 70 33.05 -4.11 -3.31
CA PHE A 70 31.77 -3.63 -2.76
C PHE A 70 30.52 -4.16 -3.48
N ILE A 71 30.37 -3.90 -4.79
CA ILE A 71 29.32 -4.44 -5.67
C ILE A 71 29.75 -4.24 -7.13
N SER A 72 29.25 -5.07 -8.06
CA SER A 72 29.45 -4.83 -9.49
C SER A 72 28.73 -3.55 -9.95
N ASP A 73 29.28 -2.88 -10.97
CA ASP A 73 28.69 -1.66 -11.55
C ASP A 73 27.24 -1.86 -12.05
N GLU A 74 26.95 -3.04 -12.61
CA GLU A 74 25.60 -3.41 -13.05
C GLU A 74 24.63 -3.46 -11.86
N ARG A 75 25.01 -4.13 -10.76
CA ARG A 75 24.19 -4.22 -9.55
C ARG A 75 24.04 -2.86 -8.87
N ALA A 76 25.09 -2.05 -8.85
CA ALA A 76 25.03 -0.68 -8.34
C ALA A 76 24.03 0.17 -9.13
N THR A 77 24.00 0.02 -10.45
CA THR A 77 23.10 0.75 -11.35
C THR A 77 21.65 0.31 -11.14
N ASP A 78 21.40 -1.01 -11.10
CA ASP A 78 20.06 -1.57 -10.82
C ASP A 78 19.52 -1.10 -9.47
N LEU A 79 20.33 -1.16 -8.40
CA LEU A 79 19.93 -0.70 -7.07
C LEU A 79 19.61 0.80 -7.04
N ARG A 80 20.42 1.64 -7.71
CA ARG A 80 20.14 3.09 -7.81
C ARG A 80 18.86 3.38 -8.59
N GLN A 81 18.61 2.62 -9.66
CA GLN A 81 17.40 2.77 -10.45
C GLN A 81 16.17 2.38 -9.63
N LYS A 82 16.19 1.21 -8.97
CA LYS A 82 15.13 0.75 -8.07
C LYS A 82 14.89 1.74 -6.93
N TYR A 83 15.96 2.29 -6.35
CA TYR A 83 15.85 3.33 -5.33
C TYR A 83 15.14 4.59 -5.85
N SER A 84 15.56 5.12 -7.00
CA SER A 84 14.97 6.31 -7.62
C SER A 84 13.49 6.10 -7.98
N ASP A 85 13.17 4.93 -8.54
CA ASP A 85 11.79 4.55 -8.85
C ASP A 85 10.97 4.32 -7.58
N GLY A 86 11.55 3.71 -6.55
CA GLY A 86 10.98 3.51 -5.23
C GLY A 86 10.58 4.83 -4.57
N ILE A 87 11.48 5.83 -4.56
CA ILE A 87 11.16 7.18 -4.08
C ILE A 87 9.95 7.76 -4.81
N ARG A 88 9.98 7.72 -6.14
CA ARG A 88 8.92 8.32 -6.96
C ARG A 88 7.58 7.63 -6.72
N LYS A 89 7.59 6.30 -6.65
CA LYS A 89 6.42 5.47 -6.30
C LYS A 89 5.94 5.80 -4.90
N LEU A 90 6.83 5.90 -3.91
CA LEU A 90 6.47 6.19 -2.52
C LEU A 90 5.77 7.54 -2.40
N TYR A 91 6.29 8.60 -3.03
CA TYR A 91 5.64 9.90 -2.99
C TYR A 91 4.28 9.91 -3.67
N ARG A 92 4.20 9.36 -4.89
CA ARG A 92 2.94 9.26 -5.62
C ARG A 92 1.91 8.40 -4.86
N ALA A 93 2.36 7.27 -4.33
CA ALA A 93 1.52 6.37 -3.55
C ALA A 93 1.10 7.03 -2.26
N THR A 94 1.95 7.79 -1.56
CA THR A 94 1.56 8.52 -0.34
C THR A 94 0.46 9.55 -0.64
N ASP A 95 0.62 10.36 -1.68
CA ASP A 95 -0.36 11.39 -2.04
C ASP A 95 -1.73 10.76 -2.37
N LEU A 96 -1.74 9.65 -3.11
CA LEU A 96 -2.97 8.92 -3.48
C LEU A 96 -3.51 8.04 -2.34
N ALA A 97 -2.64 7.49 -1.50
CA ALA A 97 -2.99 6.59 -0.43
C ALA A 97 -3.80 7.29 0.65
N THR A 98 -3.64 8.61 0.83
CA THR A 98 -4.51 9.39 1.72
C THR A 98 -6.00 9.20 1.46
N LEU A 99 -6.38 8.75 0.26
CA LEU A 99 -7.77 8.44 -0.11
C LEU A 99 -8.22 7.04 0.33
N TYR A 100 -7.30 6.09 0.54
CA TYR A 100 -7.62 4.66 0.68
C TYR A 100 -7.06 4.00 1.95
N VAL A 101 -5.94 4.50 2.50
CA VAL A 101 -5.31 3.98 3.72
C VAL A 101 -5.75 4.78 4.94
N SER A 102 -5.59 4.20 6.14
CA SER A 102 -5.95 4.89 7.38
C SER A 102 -5.05 6.10 7.66
N GLU A 103 -5.57 7.04 8.45
CA GLU A 103 -4.81 8.17 8.96
C GLU A 103 -3.55 7.72 9.74
N GLU A 104 -3.62 6.57 10.42
CA GLU A 104 -2.48 5.94 11.09
C GLU A 104 -1.34 5.64 10.10
N ALA A 105 -1.65 5.05 8.94
CA ALA A 105 -0.67 4.80 7.89
C ALA A 105 -0.13 6.11 7.27
N VAL A 106 -0.99 7.09 7.03
CA VAL A 106 -0.58 8.41 6.53
C VAL A 106 0.42 9.06 7.48
N ASN A 107 0.18 9.00 8.79
CA ASN A 107 1.08 9.57 9.79
C ASN A 107 2.48 8.94 9.76
N VAL A 108 2.57 7.62 9.52
CA VAL A 108 3.87 6.94 9.35
C VAL A 108 4.60 7.47 8.11
N LEU A 109 3.90 7.62 6.99
CA LEU A 109 4.48 8.13 5.74
C LEU A 109 4.92 9.60 5.85
N VAL A 110 4.13 10.43 6.51
CA VAL A 110 4.47 11.84 6.78
C VAL A 110 5.70 11.92 7.68
N LYS A 111 5.78 11.09 8.72
CA LYS A 111 6.96 11.01 9.59
C LYS A 111 8.21 10.58 8.81
N LEU A 112 8.08 9.60 7.92
CA LEU A 112 9.19 9.18 7.06
C LEU A 112 9.63 10.28 6.09
N ARG A 113 8.67 11.04 5.53
CA ARG A 113 8.96 12.17 4.63
C ARG A 113 9.72 13.29 5.36
N ASN A 114 9.35 13.55 6.61
CA ASN A 114 9.94 14.61 7.45
C ASN A 114 11.08 14.09 8.34
N ARG A 115 11.66 12.93 8.03
CA ARG A 115 12.78 12.38 8.79
C ARG A 115 14.02 13.27 8.67
N GLU A 116 14.95 13.09 9.59
CA GLU A 116 16.28 13.67 9.47
C GLU A 116 17.01 13.05 8.28
N ILE A 117 17.55 13.90 7.41
CA ILE A 117 18.35 13.49 6.26
C ILE A 117 19.76 14.05 6.49
N LEU A 118 20.72 13.15 6.70
CA LEU A 118 22.12 13.53 6.85
C LEU A 118 22.72 13.91 5.50
N ASP A 119 23.47 15.01 5.48
CA ASP A 119 24.25 15.39 4.31
C ASP A 119 25.44 14.45 4.13
N GLN A 120 25.50 13.77 2.98
CA GLN A 120 26.58 12.85 2.60
C GLN A 120 27.95 13.53 2.49
N ARG A 121 28.00 14.85 2.31
CA ARG A 121 29.27 15.60 2.27
C ARG A 121 29.78 15.95 3.66
N SER A 122 28.88 16.07 4.62
CA SER A 122 29.17 16.52 5.98
C SER A 122 29.24 15.39 6.99
N ASN A 123 28.75 14.18 6.64
CA ASN A 123 28.69 13.02 7.52
C ASN A 123 29.34 11.79 6.86
N PRO A 124 29.91 10.86 7.66
CA PRO A 124 30.39 9.58 7.13
C PRO A 124 29.29 8.79 6.41
N LEU A 125 29.60 8.24 5.24
CA LEU A 125 28.59 7.54 4.41
C LEU A 125 27.94 6.34 5.10
N TRP A 126 28.70 5.59 5.92
CA TRP A 126 28.15 4.46 6.68
C TRP A 126 27.05 4.91 7.65
N GLU A 127 27.21 6.08 8.26
CA GLU A 127 26.21 6.65 9.18
C GLU A 127 24.95 7.06 8.42
N VAL A 128 25.10 7.66 7.25
CA VAL A 128 23.98 7.96 6.35
C VAL A 128 23.24 6.68 5.96
N TYR A 129 23.95 5.62 5.58
CA TYR A 129 23.35 4.36 5.16
C TYR A 129 22.63 3.64 6.32
N GLU A 130 23.22 3.61 7.51
CA GLU A 130 22.58 3.06 8.69
C GLU A 130 21.30 3.80 9.07
N LEU A 131 21.34 5.13 9.07
CA LEU A 131 20.22 5.95 9.49
C LEU A 131 19.04 5.82 8.52
N GLU A 132 19.30 5.92 7.22
CA GLU A 132 18.29 5.77 6.18
C GLU A 132 17.68 4.36 6.20
N TYR A 133 18.51 3.30 6.28
CA TYR A 133 18.04 1.92 6.45
C TYR A 133 17.09 1.80 7.66
N LYS A 134 17.48 2.37 8.81
CA LYS A 134 16.68 2.35 10.04
C LYS A 134 15.32 3.00 9.83
N TYR A 135 15.27 4.20 9.22
CA TYR A 135 14.01 4.90 9.01
C TYR A 135 13.05 4.15 8.08
N TYR A 136 13.54 3.62 6.95
CA TYR A 136 12.68 2.86 6.05
C TYR A 136 12.20 1.56 6.68
N ASN A 137 13.09 0.82 7.36
CA ASN A 137 12.73 -0.46 7.97
C ASN A 137 11.73 -0.28 9.13
N GLN A 138 11.88 0.77 9.95
CA GLN A 138 10.92 1.12 10.99
C GLN A 138 9.55 1.48 10.40
N SER A 139 9.54 2.26 9.31
CA SER A 139 8.29 2.67 8.64
C SER A 139 7.59 1.48 8.01
N LEU A 140 8.33 0.59 7.33
CA LEU A 140 7.81 -0.66 6.78
C LEU A 140 7.17 -1.53 7.86
N THR A 141 7.86 -1.71 9.00
CA THR A 141 7.37 -2.53 10.11
C THR A 141 6.04 -2.00 10.65
N GLN A 142 5.93 -0.68 10.84
CA GLN A 142 4.70 -0.04 11.29
C GLN A 142 3.59 -0.18 10.26
N LEU A 143 3.88 0.08 8.98
CA LEU A 143 2.91 -0.04 7.89
C LEU A 143 2.38 -1.46 7.72
N LEU A 144 3.20 -2.50 7.92
CA LEU A 144 2.73 -3.89 7.87
C LEU A 144 1.71 -4.20 8.98
N ILE A 145 1.94 -3.66 10.19
CA ILE A 145 1.00 -3.83 11.31
C ILE A 145 -0.32 -3.12 11.00
N ILE A 146 -0.25 -1.88 10.48
CA ILE A 146 -1.43 -1.08 10.14
C ILE A 146 -2.18 -1.71 8.96
N ALA A 147 -1.49 -2.13 7.89
CA ALA A 147 -2.07 -2.81 6.74
C ALA A 147 -2.84 -4.07 7.16
N LYS A 148 -2.24 -4.89 8.04
CA LYS A 148 -2.90 -6.10 8.57
C LYS A 148 -4.18 -5.79 9.36
N LYS A 149 -4.23 -4.65 10.05
CA LYS A 149 -5.42 -4.18 10.77
C LYS A 149 -6.47 -3.63 9.81
N ASP A 150 -6.05 -2.89 8.79
CA ASP A 150 -6.93 -2.20 7.84
C ASP A 150 -7.54 -3.09 6.78
N LEU A 151 -6.87 -4.20 6.41
CA LEU A 151 -7.35 -5.18 5.44
C LEU A 151 -8.23 -6.26 6.07
N LYS A 152 -8.18 -6.44 7.40
CA LYS A 152 -9.07 -7.35 8.13
C LYS A 152 -10.46 -6.76 8.41
N LYS A 153 -10.62 -5.45 8.22
CA LYS A 153 -11.87 -4.70 8.39
C LYS A 153 -12.49 -4.41 7.03
#